data_AF-A0A2W5RIT5-F1
#
_entry.id   AF-A0A2W5RIT5-F1
#
_cell.length_a   1.000
_cell.length_b   1.000
_cell.length_c   1.000
_cell.angle_alpha   90.00
_cell.angle_beta   90.00
_cell.angle_gamma   90.00
#
_symmetry.space_group_name_H-M   'P 1'
#
loop_
_entity.id
_entity.type
_entity.pdbx_description
1 polymer ?
#
loop_
_entity_poly.entity_id
_entity_poly.type
_entity_poly.pdbx_seq_one_letter_code
_entity_poly.pdbx_strand_id
1 'polypeptide(L)' 'FSADCLETLEELAIQNAELFLSQGGERYQYIPALNSRGDHLQLLNTLVQANLDALKQTLASKMN' A
#
# COMPACT_ATOMS: atom_id res chain seq x y z
N PHE A 1 4.84 0.35 2.48
CA PHE A 1 4.46 -0.24 1.18
C PHE A 1 2.95 -0.46 1.16
N SER A 2 2.34 -0.56 -0.03
CA SER A 2 0.89 -0.80 -0.15
C SER A 2 0.49 -2.25 0.14
N ALA A 3 1.45 -3.18 0.06
CA ALA A 3 1.31 -4.56 0.51
C ALA A 3 2.44 -4.91 1.49
N ASP A 4 2.20 -5.89 2.36
CA ASP A 4 3.21 -6.40 3.28
C ASP A 4 4.32 -7.14 2.52
N CYS A 5 5.54 -7.02 3.02
CA CYS A 5 6.75 -7.70 2.57
C CYS A 5 7.51 -8.28 3.77
N LEU A 6 8.69 -8.86 3.51
CA LEU A 6 9.50 -9.47 4.57
C LEU A 6 9.86 -8.43 5.64
N GLU A 7 10.31 -7.26 5.23
CA GLU A 7 10.73 -6.17 6.11
C GLU A 7 9.57 -5.69 7.00
N THR A 8 8.34 -5.64 6.49
CA THR A 8 7.21 -5.18 7.29
C THR A 8 6.71 -6.23 8.29
N LEU A 9 6.74 -7.51 7.91
CA LEU A 9 6.23 -8.60 8.76
C LEU A 9 7.27 -9.10 9.76
N GLU A 10 8.52 -9.24 9.33
CA GLU A 10 9.59 -9.79 10.15
C GLU A 10 10.34 -8.69 10.89
N GLU A 11 10.90 -7.72 10.16
CA GLU A 11 11.76 -6.72 10.80
C GLU A 11 10.96 -5.71 11.62
N LEU A 12 9.84 -5.19 11.09
CA LEU A 12 9.02 -4.21 11.82
C LEU A 12 8.08 -4.87 12.84
N ALA A 13 7.22 -5.79 12.41
CA ALA A 13 6.16 -6.31 13.28
C ALA A 13 6.68 -7.24 14.40
N ILE A 14 7.82 -7.92 14.18
CA ILE A 14 8.40 -8.86 15.14
C ILE A 14 9.67 -8.27 15.74
N GLN A 15 10.76 -8.14 14.98
CA GLN A 15 12.09 -7.85 15.54
C GLN A 15 12.15 -6.48 16.22
N ASN A 16 11.60 -5.44 15.60
CA ASN A 16 11.55 -4.11 16.22
C ASN A 16 10.60 -4.04 17.42
N ALA A 17 9.50 -4.80 17.41
CA ALA A 17 8.59 -4.87 18.54
C ALA A 17 9.30 -5.51 19.75
N GLU A 18 9.97 -6.65 19.55
CA GLU A 18 10.77 -7.32 20.56
C GLU A 18 11.88 -6.42 21.11
N LEU A 19 12.64 -5.79 20.21
CA LEU A 19 13.69 -4.86 20.57
C LEU A 19 13.14 -3.71 21.42
N PHE A 20 12.06 -3.07 20.98
CA PHE A 20 11.44 -1.94 21.69
C PHE A 20 11.01 -2.31 23.11
N LEU A 21 10.31 -3.45 23.27
CA LEU A 21 9.87 -3.94 24.57
C LEU A 21 11.06 -4.33 25.46
N SER A 22 12.11 -4.93 24.89
CA SER A 22 13.33 -5.29 25.63
C SER A 22 14.08 -4.08 26.20
N GLN A 23 13.93 -2.91 25.57
CA GLN A 23 14.55 -1.66 26.00
C GLN A 23 13.65 -0.83 26.93
N GLY A 24 12.59 -1.43 27.48
CA GLY A 24 11.69 -0.76 28.42
C GLY A 24 10.52 -0.02 27.76
N GLY A 25 10.31 -0.21 26.46
CA GLY A 25 9.11 0.27 25.80
C GLY A 25 7.85 -0.41 26.33
N GLU A 26 6.78 0.34 26.54
CA GLU A 26 5.56 -0.19 27.17
C GLU A 26 4.52 -0.71 26.17
N ARG A 27 4.42 -0.08 24.99
CA ARG A 27 3.44 -0.44 23.97
C ARG A 27 3.99 -0.22 22.56
N TYR A 28 3.97 -1.29 21.78
CA TYR A 28 4.28 -1.28 20.36
C TYR A 28 3.03 -1.67 19.56
N GLN A 29 2.84 -1.06 18.39
CA GLN A 29 1.77 -1.47 17.49
C GLN A 29 2.23 -1.39 16.04
N TYR A 30 2.25 -2.55 15.40
CA TYR A 30 2.39 -2.65 13.95
C TYR A 30 1.09 -2.22 13.26
N ILE A 31 1.21 -1.40 12.22
CA ILE A 31 0.08 -1.01 11.36
C ILE A 31 0.23 -1.79 10.04
N PRO A 32 -0.69 -2.74 9.75
CA PRO A 32 -0.63 -3.51 8.51
C PRO A 32 -0.70 -2.64 7.26
N ALA A 33 -0.04 -3.08 6.20
CA ALA A 33 -0.21 -2.48 4.89
C ALA A 33 -1.66 -2.60 4.40
N LEU A 34 -1.98 -1.86 3.34
CA LEU A 34 -3.33 -1.84 2.77
C LEU A 34 -3.73 -3.19 2.16
N ASN A 35 -2.76 -3.95 1.63
CA ASN A 35 -2.95 -5.28 1.08
C ASN A 35 -4.16 -5.33 0.13
N SER A 36 -5.05 -6.31 0.32
CA SER A 36 -6.27 -6.52 -0.44
C SER A 36 -7.50 -5.80 0.14
N ARG A 37 -7.32 -4.78 0.99
CA ARG A 37 -8.43 -4.01 1.56
C ARG A 37 -9.28 -3.40 0.44
N GLY A 38 -10.61 -3.51 0.58
CA GLY A 38 -11.53 -3.19 -0.51
C GLY A 38 -11.47 -1.72 -0.98
N ASP A 39 -11.30 -0.78 -0.06
CA ASP A 39 -11.14 0.64 -0.36
C ASP A 39 -9.83 0.95 -1.10
N HIS A 40 -8.74 0.24 -0.78
CA HIS A 40 -7.47 0.34 -1.48
C HIS A 40 -7.58 -0.16 -2.91
N LEU A 41 -8.22 -1.32 -3.12
CA LEU A 41 -8.48 -1.84 -4.47
C LEU A 41 -9.42 -0.90 -5.27
N GLN A 42 -10.44 -0.33 -4.61
CA GLN A 42 -11.34 0.63 -5.23
C GLN A 42 -10.60 1.90 -5.67
N LEU A 43 -9.68 2.41 -4.84
CA LEU A 43 -8.83 3.54 -5.20
C LEU A 43 -7.97 3.21 -6.42
N LEU A 44 -7.28 2.06 -6.43
CA LEU A 44 -6.46 1.64 -7.58
C LEU A 44 -7.29 1.52 -8.86
N ASN A 45 -8.48 0.91 -8.78
CA ASN A 45 -9.39 0.82 -9.91
C ASN A 45 -9.79 2.20 -10.45
N THR A 46 -10.08 3.14 -9.55
CA THR A 46 -10.45 4.52 -9.91
C THR A 46 -9.32 5.23 -10.65
N LEU A 47 -8.08 5.10 -10.15
CA LEU A 47 -6.91 5.70 -10.77
C LEU A 47 -6.61 5.09 -12.14
N VAL A 48 -6.68 3.76 -12.27
CA VAL A 48 -6.48 3.07 -13.56
C VAL A 48 -7.54 3.50 -14.56
N GLN A 49 -8.81 3.53 -14.16
CA GLN A 49 -9.90 3.94 -15.04
C GLN A 49 -9.71 5.37 -15.56
N ALA A 50 -9.36 6.32 -14.69
CA ALA A 50 -9.08 7.69 -15.08
C ALA A 50 -7.93 7.79 -16.11
N ASN A 51 -6.86 7.01 -15.92
CA ASN A 51 -5.75 6.96 -16.88
C ASN A 51 -6.16 6.33 -18.23
N LEU A 52 -6.96 5.27 -18.21
CA LEU A 52 -7.47 4.64 -19.42
C LEU A 52 -8.36 5.60 -20.22
N ASP A 53 -9.20 6.37 -19.54
CA ASP A 53 -10.08 7.33 -20.20
C ASP A 53 -9.29 8.49 -20.81
N ALA A 54 -8.28 9.01 -20.11
CA ALA A 54 -7.37 10.01 -20.66
C ALA A 54 -6.59 9.48 -21.89
N LEU A 55 -6.10 8.23 -21.82
CA LEU A 55 -5.40 7.59 -22.93
C LEU A 55 -6.31 7.44 -24.15
N LYS A 56 -7.54 6.96 -23.98
CA LYS A 56 -8.53 6.84 -25.06
C LYS A 56 -8.78 8.17 -25.75
N GLN A 57 -8.96 9.24 -24.98
CA GLN A 57 -9.15 10.59 -25.52
C GLN A 57 -7.94 11.07 -26.31
N THR A 58 -6.73 10.84 -25.78
CA THR A 58 -5.47 11.22 -26.43
C THR A 58 -5.24 10.46 -27.74
N LEU A 59 -5.59 9.18 -27.80
CA LEU A 59 -5.45 8.39 -29.02
C LEU A 59 -6.49 8.80 -30.07
N ALA A 60 -7.74 9.00 -29.65
CA ALA A 60 -8.82 9.45 -30.53
C ALA A 60 -8.51 10.82 -31.16
N SER A 61 -7.91 11.75 -30.40
CA SER A 61 -7.56 13.08 -30.92
C SER A 61 -6.38 13.09 -31.88
N LYS A 62 -5.54 12.04 -31.90
CA LYS A 62 -4.40 11.90 -32.83
C LYS A 62 -4.75 11.15 -34.13
N MET A 63 -5.90 10.50 -34.17
CA MET A 63 -6.38 9.74 -35.35
C MET A 63 -7.28 10.57 -36.27
N ASN A 64 -7.64 11.79 -35.86
CA ASN A 64 -8.30 12.82 -36.66
C ASN A 64 -7.30 13.89 -37.09
#